data_AF-A0A936IVZ1-F1
#
_entry.id   AF-A0A936IVZ1-F1
#
_cell.length_a   1.000
_cell.length_b   1.000
_cell.length_c   1.000
_cell.angle_alpha   90.00
_cell.angle_beta   90.00
_cell.angle_gamma   90.00
#
_symmetry.space_group_name_H-M   'P 1'
#
loop_
_entity.id
_entity.type
_entity.pdbx_description
1 polymer ?
#
loop_
_entity_poly.entity_id
_entity_poly.type
_entity_poly.pdbx_seq_one_letter_code
_entity_poly.pdbx_strand_id
1 'polypeptide(L)'
;MTKTTAQTWCGVFGTSADQKAQSDYDRACLVDGYVGLIYSNEEPVIVLGQEPLFTTWYSNSSSEGTIVRCVWANDLKSTETEFYAFESLTGWENTDVVVDFPNGHLVLFDSSAYGSNMEEWIEVKLDPGRYFIKTLFFEADESTKFLLHRFSSS
;
A
#
# COMPACT_ATOMS: atom_id res chain seq x y z
N MET A 1 24.46 5.36 -10.83
CA MET A 1 22.99 5.23 -10.94
C MET A 1 22.40 5.77 -9.66
N THR A 2 21.40 6.64 -9.74
CA THR A 2 20.65 7.09 -8.56
C THR A 2 19.80 5.94 -8.06
N LYS A 3 19.78 5.70 -6.75
CA LYS A 3 18.91 4.68 -6.13
C LYS A 3 17.45 5.08 -6.30
N THR A 4 16.55 4.10 -6.47
CA THR A 4 15.10 4.36 -6.40
C THR A 4 14.68 4.65 -4.96
N THR A 5 13.53 5.29 -4.75
CA THR A 5 12.94 5.52 -3.42
C THR A 5 12.83 4.23 -2.59
N ALA A 6 12.46 3.13 -3.24
CA ALA A 6 12.43 1.82 -2.59
C ALA A 6 13.82 1.39 -2.11
N GLN A 7 14.86 1.56 -2.94
CA GLN A 7 16.24 1.23 -2.59
C GLN A 7 16.87 2.14 -1.53
N THR A 8 16.25 3.29 -1.22
CA THR A 8 16.68 4.13 -0.10
C THR A 8 16.04 3.77 1.23
N TRP A 9 14.97 2.97 1.23
CA TRP A 9 14.30 2.50 2.45
C TRP A 9 15.22 1.61 3.28
N CYS A 10 15.36 1.92 4.57
CA CYS A 10 16.29 1.28 5.48
C CYS A 10 15.65 0.21 6.40
N GLY A 11 14.35 -0.05 6.30
CA GLY A 11 13.67 -1.08 7.07
C GLY A 11 13.82 -0.88 8.59
N VAL A 12 14.03 -1.97 9.32
CA VAL A 12 14.36 -1.97 10.76
C VAL A 12 15.83 -1.61 11.05
N PHE A 13 16.68 -1.48 10.02
CA PHE A 13 18.15 -1.40 10.19
C PHE A 13 18.68 0.03 10.31
N GLY A 14 17.83 1.02 10.09
CA GLY A 14 18.16 2.43 10.19
C GLY A 14 17.08 3.28 9.57
N THR A 15 17.34 4.59 9.43
CA THR A 15 16.39 5.52 8.84
C THR A 15 16.93 6.24 7.61
N SER A 16 16.08 6.39 6.61
CA SER A 16 16.27 7.18 5.39
C SER A 16 15.77 8.63 5.52
N ALA A 17 15.17 9.01 6.64
CA ALA A 17 14.68 10.37 6.88
C ALA A 17 14.91 10.78 8.34
N ASP A 18 14.11 11.72 8.87
CA ASP A 18 14.26 12.33 10.21
C ASP A 18 14.75 11.36 11.31
N GLN A 19 15.81 11.76 12.01
CA GLN A 19 16.51 10.98 13.05
C GLN A 19 15.73 10.84 14.37
N LYS A 20 14.50 11.36 14.46
CA LYS A 20 13.65 11.20 15.66
C LYS A 20 13.14 9.77 15.85
N ALA A 21 13.10 8.97 14.80
CA ALA A 21 12.82 7.54 14.86
C ALA A 21 14.11 6.73 14.70
N GLN A 22 14.15 5.52 15.26
CA GLN A 22 15.34 4.66 15.18
C GLN A 22 15.45 3.98 13.81
N SER A 23 14.32 3.76 13.14
CA SER A 23 14.27 3.10 11.85
C SER A 23 13.13 3.60 10.96
N ASP A 24 13.20 3.27 9.68
CA ASP A 24 12.11 3.54 8.73
C ASP A 24 10.85 2.74 9.06
N TYR A 25 11.02 1.51 9.54
CA TYR A 25 9.94 0.71 10.09
C TYR A 25 9.24 1.45 11.24
N ASP A 26 9.98 2.01 12.20
CA ASP A 26 9.37 2.76 13.31
C ASP A 26 8.60 3.98 12.82
N ARG A 27 9.09 4.68 11.77
CA ARG A 27 8.36 5.80 11.16
C ARG A 27 7.07 5.34 10.51
N ALA A 28 7.06 4.19 9.85
CA ALA A 28 5.84 3.60 9.30
C ALA A 28 4.85 3.22 10.40
N CYS A 29 5.32 2.65 11.52
CA CYS A 29 4.49 2.32 12.68
C CYS A 29 3.93 3.55 13.43
N LEU A 30 4.43 4.76 13.18
CA LEU A 30 3.85 5.98 13.73
C LEU A 30 2.74 6.57 12.85
N VAL A 31 2.49 5.99 11.67
CA VAL A 31 1.36 6.37 10.82
C VAL A 31 0.08 5.83 11.45
N ASP A 32 -0.80 6.75 11.84
CA ASP A 32 -2.13 6.43 12.33
C ASP A 32 -3.10 6.11 11.19
N GLY A 33 -4.04 5.21 11.45
CA GLY A 33 -5.09 4.83 10.50
C GLY A 33 -4.67 3.76 9.50
N TYR A 34 -5.44 3.66 8.41
CA TYR A 34 -5.27 2.57 7.44
C TYR A 34 -4.31 2.90 6.30
N VAL A 35 -4.11 4.18 5.99
CA VAL A 35 -3.14 4.61 4.98
C VAL A 35 -2.62 5.99 5.33
N GLY A 36 -1.33 6.20 5.11
CA GLY A 36 -0.69 7.50 5.28
C GLY A 36 0.48 7.71 4.32
N LEU A 37 1.01 8.91 4.35
CA LEU A 37 2.12 9.35 3.50
C LEU A 37 3.28 9.80 4.37
N ILE A 38 4.45 9.19 4.18
CA ILE A 38 5.71 9.63 4.76
C ILE A 38 6.73 9.85 3.65
N TYR A 39 7.95 10.21 4.00
CA TYR A 39 9.04 10.42 3.05
C TYR A 39 10.22 9.49 3.34
N SER A 40 10.84 8.97 2.29
CA SER A 40 12.15 8.30 2.33
C SER A 40 13.12 9.23 1.60
N ASN A 41 14.04 9.84 2.36
CA ASN A 41 14.68 11.10 1.98
C ASN A 41 13.65 12.19 1.61
N GLU A 42 13.60 12.61 0.34
CA GLU A 42 12.69 13.65 -0.17
C GLU A 42 11.54 13.06 -1.02
N GLU A 43 11.47 11.74 -1.14
CA GLU A 43 10.53 11.04 -2.03
C GLU A 43 9.37 10.43 -1.22
N PRO A 44 8.12 10.55 -1.69
CA PRO A 44 6.94 10.07 -0.96
C PRO A 44 6.90 8.54 -0.90
N VAL A 45 6.45 8.01 0.24
CA VAL A 45 6.21 6.59 0.51
C VAL A 45 4.84 6.44 1.14
N ILE A 46 4.03 5.54 0.57
CA ILE A 46 2.70 5.21 1.09
C ILE A 46 2.85 4.11 2.13
N VAL A 47 2.32 4.34 3.32
CA VAL A 47 2.27 3.34 4.39
C VAL A 47 0.85 2.81 4.48
N LEU A 48 0.71 1.49 4.50
CA LEU A 48 -0.57 0.80 4.54
C LEU A 48 -0.71 0.09 5.88
N GLY A 49 -1.42 0.71 6.82
CA GLY A 49 -1.75 0.17 8.15
C GLY A 49 -0.56 -0.41 8.94
N GLN A 50 -0.86 -1.02 10.08
CA GLN A 50 0.17 -1.62 10.96
C GLN A 50 0.15 -3.15 10.99
N GLU A 51 -0.98 -3.76 10.65
CA GLU A 51 -1.14 -5.22 10.73
C GLU A 51 -0.48 -5.93 9.54
N PRO A 52 0.31 -7.01 9.76
CA PRO A 52 0.88 -7.83 8.69
C PRO A 52 -0.23 -8.67 8.05
N LEU A 53 -0.90 -8.10 7.05
CA LEU A 53 -2.00 -8.73 6.34
C LEU A 53 -1.49 -9.32 5.01
N PHE A 54 -2.05 -10.47 4.62
CA PHE A 54 -1.85 -10.96 3.26
C PHE A 54 -2.33 -9.89 2.29
N THR A 55 -1.44 -9.44 1.42
CA THR A 55 -1.67 -8.27 0.58
C THR A 55 -1.48 -8.63 -0.88
N THR A 56 -2.35 -8.13 -1.75
CA THR A 56 -2.24 -8.27 -3.20
C THR A 56 -2.66 -6.98 -3.91
N TRP A 57 -2.36 -6.90 -5.20
CA TRP A 57 -2.75 -5.80 -6.09
C TRP A 57 -3.74 -6.30 -7.14
N TYR A 58 -4.83 -5.56 -7.29
CA TYR A 58 -5.81 -5.75 -8.36
C TYR A 58 -5.85 -4.51 -9.23
N SER A 59 -5.54 -4.64 -10.52
CA SER A 59 -5.68 -3.56 -11.50
C SER A 59 -7.03 -3.67 -12.18
N ASN A 60 -7.86 -2.64 -11.98
CA ASN A 60 -9.17 -2.50 -12.62
C ASN A 60 -9.00 -1.95 -14.05
N SER A 61 -8.15 -0.94 -14.18
CA SER A 61 -7.74 -0.33 -15.45
C SER A 61 -6.31 0.20 -15.33
N SER A 62 -5.82 0.90 -16.36
CA SER A 62 -4.53 1.57 -16.28
C SER A 62 -4.55 2.78 -15.33
N SER A 63 -5.71 3.39 -15.08
CA SER A 63 -5.85 4.57 -14.21
C SER A 63 -6.60 4.30 -12.89
N GLU A 64 -6.91 3.04 -12.60
CA GLU A 64 -7.57 2.62 -11.36
C GLU A 64 -7.11 1.24 -10.93
N GLY A 65 -6.88 1.08 -9.63
CA GLY A 65 -6.61 -0.23 -9.05
C GLY A 65 -6.78 -0.22 -7.54
N THR A 66 -6.78 -1.40 -6.95
CA THR A 66 -7.05 -1.60 -5.53
C THR A 66 -5.97 -2.50 -4.91
N ILE A 67 -5.34 -2.02 -3.83
CA ILE A 67 -4.58 -2.88 -2.94
C ILE A 67 -5.58 -3.58 -2.02
N VAL A 68 -5.51 -4.90 -1.98
CA VAL A 68 -6.40 -5.75 -1.20
C VAL A 68 -5.59 -6.35 -0.06
N ARG A 69 -5.99 -6.06 1.19
CA ARG A 69 -5.38 -6.63 2.38
C ARG A 69 -6.39 -7.54 3.07
N CYS A 70 -6.10 -8.83 3.16
CA CYS A 70 -6.96 -9.80 3.83
C CYS A 70 -6.76 -9.70 5.34
N VAL A 71 -7.79 -9.22 6.05
CA VAL A 71 -7.83 -9.15 7.51
C VAL A 71 -8.12 -10.53 8.10
N TRP A 72 -9.05 -11.25 7.46
CA TRP A 72 -9.44 -12.60 7.83
C TRP A 72 -10.04 -13.32 6.63
N ALA A 73 -9.70 -14.59 6.42
CA ALA A 73 -10.36 -15.49 5.47
C ALA A 73 -10.20 -16.94 5.93
N ASN A 74 -11.27 -17.73 5.87
CA ASN A 74 -11.19 -19.18 6.14
C ASN A 74 -10.48 -19.94 5.01
N ASP A 75 -10.56 -19.46 3.78
CA ASP A 75 -9.83 -19.98 2.62
C ASP A 75 -9.38 -18.82 1.72
N LEU A 76 -8.08 -18.69 1.49
CA LEU A 76 -7.54 -17.65 0.62
C LEU A 76 -7.90 -17.89 -0.86
N LYS A 77 -8.25 -19.10 -1.28
CA LYS A 77 -8.62 -19.37 -2.68
C LYS A 77 -9.98 -18.81 -3.07
N SER A 78 -10.94 -18.74 -2.15
CA SER A 78 -12.25 -18.11 -2.44
C SER A 78 -12.12 -16.61 -2.66
N THR A 79 -11.08 -15.98 -2.07
CA THR A 79 -10.84 -14.53 -2.16
C THR A 79 -10.62 -14.02 -3.58
N GLU A 80 -10.05 -14.85 -4.47
CA GLU A 80 -9.80 -14.43 -5.87
C GLU A 80 -11.09 -14.16 -6.66
N THR A 81 -12.19 -14.86 -6.34
CA THR A 81 -13.49 -14.63 -7.01
C THR A 81 -14.14 -13.35 -6.52
N GLU A 82 -13.92 -13.00 -5.25
CA GLU A 82 -14.47 -11.80 -4.60
C GLU A 82 -13.80 -10.52 -5.13
N PHE A 83 -12.58 -10.59 -5.66
CA PHE A 83 -11.84 -9.44 -6.19
C PHE A 83 -12.56 -8.73 -7.34
N TYR A 84 -13.27 -9.46 -8.19
CA TYR A 84 -14.06 -8.87 -9.27
C TYR A 84 -15.28 -8.07 -8.79
N ALA A 85 -15.75 -8.32 -7.55
CA ALA A 85 -16.90 -7.59 -7.00
C ALA A 85 -16.51 -6.23 -6.40
N PHE A 86 -15.21 -6.01 -6.13
CA PHE A 86 -14.75 -4.84 -5.40
C PHE A 86 -15.05 -3.51 -6.08
N GLU A 87 -15.15 -3.48 -7.41
CA GLU A 87 -15.46 -2.26 -8.16
C GLU A 87 -16.77 -1.62 -7.71
N SER A 88 -17.79 -2.48 -7.51
CA SER A 88 -19.17 -2.10 -7.23
C SER A 88 -19.44 -1.75 -5.76
N LEU A 89 -18.44 -1.94 -4.89
CA LEU A 89 -18.61 -1.67 -3.46
C LEU A 89 -18.83 -0.18 -3.20
N THR A 90 -19.68 0.09 -2.23
CA THR A 90 -20.00 1.45 -1.76
C THR A 90 -19.46 1.64 -0.34
N GLY A 91 -19.47 2.88 0.15
CA GLY A 91 -18.98 3.18 1.51
C GLY A 91 -17.47 3.47 1.60
N TRP A 92 -16.79 3.70 0.47
CA TRP A 92 -15.40 4.13 0.44
C TRP A 92 -15.22 5.44 1.21
N GLU A 93 -14.29 5.44 2.15
CA GLU A 93 -13.88 6.61 2.91
C GLU A 93 -12.75 7.33 2.16
N ASN A 94 -12.88 8.64 1.98
CA ASN A 94 -11.79 9.45 1.44
C ASN A 94 -10.67 9.55 2.46
N THR A 95 -9.44 9.58 1.96
CA THR A 95 -8.25 9.83 2.77
C THR A 95 -7.62 11.15 2.32
N ASP A 96 -6.77 11.73 3.17
CA ASP A 96 -5.99 12.92 2.80
C ASP A 96 -4.74 12.57 1.98
N VAL A 97 -4.55 11.29 1.62
CA VAL A 97 -3.37 10.83 0.88
C VAL A 97 -3.56 11.08 -0.61
N VAL A 98 -2.71 11.96 -1.13
CA VAL A 98 -2.55 12.27 -2.54
C VAL A 98 -1.10 12.04 -2.93
N VAL A 99 -0.87 11.35 -4.04
CA VAL A 99 0.48 10.96 -4.44
C VAL A 99 0.65 11.08 -5.95
N ASP A 100 1.81 11.57 -6.36
CA ASP A 100 2.19 11.69 -7.76
C ASP A 100 3.00 10.44 -8.16
N PHE A 101 2.56 9.76 -9.23
CA PHE A 101 3.22 8.60 -9.83
C PHE A 101 3.84 9.01 -11.16
N PRO A 102 5.04 9.62 -11.17
CA PRO A 102 5.62 10.20 -12.38
C PRO A 102 5.97 9.16 -13.45
N ASN A 103 6.17 7.90 -13.06
CA ASN A 103 6.52 6.81 -13.95
C ASN A 103 5.49 5.66 -13.96
N GLY A 104 4.44 5.73 -13.14
CA GLY A 104 3.40 4.67 -13.10
C GLY A 104 3.84 3.35 -12.46
N HIS A 105 5.03 3.30 -11.84
CA HIS A 105 5.58 2.09 -11.26
C HIS A 105 5.83 2.26 -9.76
N LEU A 106 5.13 1.47 -8.97
CA LEU A 106 5.35 1.35 -7.53
C LEU A 106 5.74 -0.09 -7.17
N VAL A 107 6.47 -0.20 -6.06
CA VAL A 107 6.74 -1.49 -5.42
C VAL A 107 6.15 -1.46 -4.02
N LEU A 108 5.37 -2.49 -3.71
CA LEU A 108 4.81 -2.73 -2.38
C LEU A 108 5.58 -3.88 -1.73
N PHE A 109 6.06 -3.69 -0.52
CA PHE A 109 6.88 -4.66 0.19
C PHE A 109 6.72 -4.50 1.70
N ASP A 110 7.21 -5.48 2.46
CA ASP A 110 7.19 -5.44 3.92
C ASP A 110 8.09 -4.31 4.46
N SER A 111 7.53 -3.43 5.28
CA SER A 111 8.23 -2.25 5.79
C SER A 111 9.45 -2.57 6.66
N SER A 112 9.56 -3.79 7.21
CA SER A 112 10.74 -4.21 7.97
C SER A 112 11.94 -4.52 7.07
N ALA A 113 11.70 -4.81 5.79
CA ALA A 113 12.74 -5.20 4.84
C ALA A 113 13.69 -4.03 4.51
N TYR A 114 14.95 -4.35 4.24
CA TYR A 114 15.89 -3.38 3.68
C TYR A 114 15.65 -3.25 2.19
N GLY A 115 15.30 -2.05 1.72
CA GLY A 115 14.75 -1.88 0.38
C GLY A 115 15.71 -2.22 -0.77
N SER A 116 17.02 -2.22 -0.53
CA SER A 116 18.01 -2.69 -1.52
C SER A 116 18.23 -4.21 -1.51
N ASN A 117 17.57 -4.95 -0.63
CA ASN A 117 17.67 -6.40 -0.47
C ASN A 117 16.33 -7.01 -0.04
N MET A 118 15.23 -6.57 -0.65
CA MET A 118 13.91 -7.14 -0.42
C MET A 118 13.78 -8.48 -1.17
N GLU A 119 13.28 -9.52 -0.49
CA GLU A 119 13.08 -10.85 -1.08
C GLU A 119 11.74 -10.94 -1.81
N GLU A 120 10.70 -10.33 -1.22
CA GLU A 120 9.33 -10.36 -1.71
C GLU A 120 8.81 -8.93 -1.91
N TRP A 121 8.13 -8.72 -3.03
CA TRP A 121 7.49 -7.46 -3.37
C TRP A 121 6.39 -7.69 -4.41
N ILE A 122 5.45 -6.75 -4.46
CA ILE A 122 4.35 -6.71 -5.42
C ILE A 122 4.57 -5.50 -6.32
N GLU A 123 4.50 -5.74 -7.63
CA GLU A 123 4.50 -4.66 -8.62
C GLU A 123 3.11 -4.03 -8.70
N VAL A 124 3.05 -2.72 -8.49
CA VAL A 124 1.83 -1.93 -8.68
C VAL A 124 2.05 -1.04 -9.91
N LYS A 125 1.28 -1.31 -10.97
CA LYS A 125 1.32 -0.57 -12.23
C LYS A 125 0.06 0.24 -12.41
N LEU A 126 0.24 1.53 -12.68
CA LEU A 126 -0.78 2.49 -13.05
C LEU A 126 -0.18 3.42 -14.11
N ASP A 127 -1.01 4.15 -14.86
CA ASP A 127 -0.52 5.19 -15.75
C ASP A 127 0.16 6.30 -14.93
N PRO A 128 1.14 7.04 -15.51
CA PRO A 128 1.70 8.18 -14.83
C PRO A 128 0.64 9.25 -14.52
N GLY A 129 0.59 9.73 -13.29
CA GLY A 129 -0.42 10.71 -12.90
C GLY A 129 -0.52 10.95 -11.39
N ARG A 130 -1.50 11.77 -11.01
CA ARG A 130 -1.82 12.05 -9.61
C ARG A 130 -2.97 11.17 -9.17
N TYR A 131 -2.79 10.48 -8.05
CA TYR A 131 -3.76 9.53 -7.52
C TYR A 131 -4.25 9.94 -6.13
N PHE A 132 -5.54 9.76 -5.92
CA PHE A 132 -6.18 9.82 -4.62
C PHE A 132 -6.39 8.41 -4.10
N ILE A 133 -6.23 8.23 -2.79
CA ILE A 133 -6.49 6.95 -2.14
C ILE A 133 -7.79 7.02 -1.35
N LYS A 134 -8.66 6.04 -1.55
CA LYS A 134 -9.82 5.79 -0.69
C LYS A 134 -9.66 4.45 0.00
N THR A 135 -10.20 4.33 1.20
CA THR A 135 -10.14 3.08 1.96
C THR A 135 -11.53 2.54 2.23
N LEU A 136 -11.68 1.22 2.24
CA LEU A 136 -12.90 0.53 2.63
C LEU A 136 -12.55 -0.67 3.50
N PHE A 137 -13.13 -0.75 4.69
CA PHE A 137 -13.18 -1.98 5.47
C PHE A 137 -14.41 -2.77 5.04
N PHE A 138 -14.19 -3.88 4.33
CA PHE A 138 -15.23 -4.68 3.71
C PHE A 138 -15.35 -6.03 4.39
N GLU A 139 -16.51 -6.32 4.96
CA GLU A 139 -16.89 -7.64 5.47
C GLU A 139 -17.80 -8.28 4.43
N ALA A 140 -17.26 -9.26 3.70
CA ALA A 140 -18.02 -9.98 2.68
C ALA A 140 -19.06 -10.90 3.35
N ASP A 141 -18.61 -11.61 4.39
CA ASP A 141 -19.40 -12.46 5.27
C ASP A 141 -18.65 -12.68 6.60
N GLU A 142 -19.20 -13.54 7.47
CA GLU A 142 -18.60 -13.86 8.79
C GLU A 142 -17.22 -14.54 8.69
N SER A 143 -16.88 -15.08 7.51
CA SER A 143 -15.63 -15.80 7.26
C SER A 143 -14.60 -15.03 6.48
N THR A 144 -14.94 -13.86 5.93
CA THR A 144 -14.04 -13.09 5.06
C THR A 144 -14.15 -11.58 5.27
N LYS A 145 -13.02 -10.96 5.63
CA LYS A 145 -12.86 -9.52 5.85
C LYS A 145 -11.63 -8.98 5.14
N PHE A 146 -11.79 -7.83 4.48
CA PHE A 146 -10.75 -7.14 3.73
C PHE A 146 -10.64 -5.68 4.16
N LEU A 147 -9.42 -5.17 4.07
CA LEU A 147 -9.12 -3.75 4.04
C LEU A 147 -8.65 -3.41 2.63
N LEU A 148 -9.37 -2.54 1.95
CA LEU A 148 -9.15 -2.20 0.56
C LEU A 148 -8.64 -0.77 0.44
N HIS A 149 -7.63 -0.53 -0.40
CA HIS A 149 -7.15 0.81 -0.74
C HIS A 149 -7.23 1.04 -2.24
N ARG A 150 -8.19 1.85 -2.66
CA ARG A 150 -8.42 2.16 -4.07
C ARG A 150 -7.67 3.40 -4.48
N PHE A 151 -6.92 3.28 -5.56
CA PHE A 151 -6.22 4.33 -6.26
C PHE A 151 -7.08 4.76 -7.44
N SER A 152 -7.38 6.05 -7.53
CA SER A 152 -8.08 6.62 -8.67
C SER A 152 -7.35 7.89 -9.12
N SER A 153 -7.09 8.01 -10.42
CA SER A 153 -6.53 9.22 -10.98
C SER A 153 -7.50 10.39 -10.83
N SER A 154 -6.95 11.60 -10.70
CA SER A 154 -7.71 12.86 -10.81
C SER A 154 -8.42 13.00 -12.15
#